data_AF-A0A2V1C2D3-F1
#
_entry.id   AF-A0A2V1C2D3-F1
#
_cell.length_a   1.000
_cell.length_b   1.000
_cell.length_c   1.000
_cell.angle_alpha   90.00
_cell.angle_beta   90.00
_cell.angle_gamma   90.00
#
_symmetry.space_group_name_H-M   'P 1'
#
loop_
_entity.id
_entity.type
_entity.pdbx_description
1 polymer ?
#
loop_
_entity_poly.entity_id
_entity_poly.type
_entity_poly.pdbx_seq_one_letter_code
_entity_poly.pdbx_strand_id
1 'polypeptide(L)'
;MSNSTPTPLPKYIYKILPSSPPPSDPLPISLPLSAHDARDNFMHFSTSSQILGTLQNFFSSETHVYILRIPYERVAKFITWEDSKGKGPDEEGGCWDVDGKRGLFPHVYANAGPGEGEQGLKLGRDEVESVGVWKRGDGNWSPESWPFGEDLPKD
;
A
#
# COMPACT_ATOMS: atom_id res chain seq x y z
N MET A 1 -16.92 -0.47 11.53
CA MET A 1 -16.02 0.18 10.55
C MET A 1 -16.58 1.56 10.23
N SER A 2 -15.93 2.63 10.68
CA SER A 2 -16.28 3.98 10.25
C SER A 2 -15.53 4.29 8.95
N ASN A 3 -16.21 4.21 7.81
CA ASN A 3 -15.63 4.57 6.51
C ASN A 3 -15.60 6.09 6.40
N SER A 4 -14.54 6.72 6.89
CA SER A 4 -14.33 8.16 6.71
C SER A 4 -13.22 8.36 5.68
N THR A 5 -13.42 9.25 4.72
CA THR A 5 -12.34 9.61 3.81
C THR A 5 -11.37 10.54 4.55
N PRO A 6 -10.04 10.32 4.51
CA PRO A 6 -9.09 11.21 5.15
C PRO A 6 -9.19 12.61 4.56
N THR A 7 -9.06 13.61 5.44
CA THR A 7 -9.03 15.02 5.06
C THR A 7 -7.73 15.63 5.59
N PRO A 8 -6.84 16.15 4.71
CA PRO A 8 -6.95 16.22 3.25
C PRO A 8 -6.79 14.85 2.57
N LEU A 9 -7.28 14.75 1.33
CA LEU A 9 -7.02 13.60 0.47
C LEU A 9 -5.52 13.54 0.12
N PRO A 10 -4.93 12.33 0.09
CA PRO A 10 -3.55 12.19 -0.34
C PRO A 10 -3.42 12.44 -1.84
N LYS A 11 -2.27 12.97 -2.26
CA LYS A 11 -1.92 13.08 -3.68
C LYS A 11 -1.59 11.71 -4.27
N TYR A 12 -0.86 10.91 -3.50
CA TYR A 12 -0.40 9.57 -3.87
C TYR A 12 -0.75 8.55 -2.79
N ILE A 13 -0.98 7.32 -3.23
CA ILE A 13 -0.92 6.15 -2.37
C ILE A 13 0.15 5.20 -2.89
N TYR A 14 0.64 4.36 -2.01
CA TYR A 14 1.81 3.54 -2.27
C TYR A 14 1.53 2.08 -2.01
N LYS A 15 2.04 1.23 -2.90
CA LYS A 15 2.10 -0.22 -2.72
C LYS A 15 3.55 -0.63 -2.57
N ILE A 16 3.83 -1.44 -1.55
CA ILE A 16 5.15 -2.01 -1.32
C ILE A 16 5.18 -3.39 -1.96
N LEU A 17 6.22 -3.67 -2.75
CA LEU A 17 6.57 -5.00 -3.23
C LEU A 17 7.88 -5.45 -2.56
N PRO A 18 8.01 -6.74 -2.21
CA PRO A 18 9.23 -7.29 -1.62
C PRO A 18 10.42 -7.17 -2.58
N SER A 19 11.63 -7.38 -2.07
CA SER A 19 12.87 -7.36 -2.88
C SER A 19 12.91 -8.45 -3.96
N SER A 20 12.17 -9.54 -3.76
CA SER A 20 12.13 -10.68 -4.67
C SER A 20 10.73 -11.30 -4.76
N PRO A 21 10.22 -11.57 -5.98
CA PRO A 21 10.83 -11.23 -7.27
C PRO A 21 10.74 -9.71 -7.55
N PRO A 22 11.68 -9.15 -8.33
CA PRO A 22 11.57 -7.77 -8.78
C PRO A 22 10.33 -7.57 -9.68
N PRO A 23 9.72 -6.37 -9.69
CA PRO A 23 8.62 -6.07 -10.59
C PRO A 23 9.09 -6.15 -12.05
N SER A 24 8.23 -6.67 -12.92
CA SER A 24 8.47 -6.66 -14.37
C SER A 24 8.57 -5.23 -14.89
N ASP A 25 9.46 -5.01 -15.86
CA ASP A 25 9.56 -3.76 -16.60
C ASP A 25 9.36 -4.02 -18.11
N PRO A 26 8.23 -3.55 -18.72
CA PRO A 26 7.16 -2.77 -18.11
C PRO A 26 6.28 -3.59 -17.16
N LEU A 27 5.60 -2.90 -16.23
CA LEU A 27 4.64 -3.54 -15.32
C LEU A 27 3.55 -4.29 -16.12
N PRO A 28 3.02 -5.40 -15.58
CA PRO A 28 1.90 -6.08 -16.21
C PRO A 28 0.63 -5.21 -16.14
N ILE A 29 -0.37 -5.56 -16.95
CA ILE A 29 -1.71 -4.95 -16.90
C ILE A 29 -2.38 -5.22 -15.54
N SER A 30 -2.04 -6.34 -14.90
CA SER A 30 -2.51 -6.68 -13.56
C SER A 30 -1.35 -7.27 -12.78
N LEU A 31 -1.03 -6.66 -11.65
CA LEU A 31 -0.08 -7.20 -10.69
C LEU A 31 -0.69 -8.41 -9.98
N PRO A 32 0.13 -9.44 -9.67
CA PRO A 32 -0.32 -10.51 -8.80
C PRO A 32 -0.57 -9.96 -7.39
N LEU A 33 -1.58 -10.51 -6.71
CA LEU A 33 -1.80 -10.23 -5.29
C LEU A 33 -0.62 -10.77 -4.47
N SER A 34 -0.20 -10.03 -3.44
CA SER A 34 0.71 -10.59 -2.45
C SER A 34 0.00 -11.68 -1.64
N ALA A 35 0.76 -12.56 -0.98
CA ALA A 35 0.16 -13.58 -0.10
C ALA A 35 -0.72 -12.98 1.00
N HIS A 36 -0.36 -11.79 1.51
CA HIS A 36 -1.12 -11.05 2.51
C HIS A 36 -2.42 -10.51 1.93
N ASP A 37 -2.37 -9.88 0.75
CA ASP A 37 -3.55 -9.35 0.08
C ASP A 37 -4.53 -10.47 -0.34
N ALA A 38 -4.00 -11.62 -0.75
CA ALA A 38 -4.80 -12.79 -1.10
C ALA A 38 -5.48 -13.42 0.11
N ARG A 39 -4.84 -13.38 1.29
CA ARG A 39 -5.43 -13.83 2.55
C ARG A 39 -6.59 -12.91 2.96
N ASP A 40 -6.37 -11.60 2.87
CA ASP A 40 -7.32 -10.61 3.39
C ASP A 40 -8.40 -10.21 2.35
N ASN A 41 -8.32 -10.73 1.12
CA ASN A 41 -9.21 -10.43 -0.02
C ASN A 41 -9.22 -8.95 -0.47
N PHE A 42 -8.19 -8.19 -0.12
CA PHE A 42 -7.98 -6.83 -0.62
C PHE A 42 -6.49 -6.48 -0.68
N MET A 43 -6.15 -5.54 -1.56
CA MET A 43 -4.82 -4.96 -1.67
C MET A 43 -4.61 -3.87 -0.62
N HIS A 44 -3.58 -4.03 0.20
CA HIS A 44 -3.15 -3.03 1.16
C HIS A 44 -2.33 -1.94 0.49
N PHE A 45 -2.70 -0.69 0.70
CA PHE A 45 -1.90 0.47 0.33
C PHE A 45 -1.54 1.27 1.58
N SER A 46 -0.62 2.21 1.43
CA SER A 46 -0.24 3.14 2.49
C SER A 46 -0.12 4.55 1.91
N THR A 47 -0.41 5.55 2.73
CA THR A 47 -0.04 6.95 2.44
C THR A 47 1.41 7.23 2.82
N SER A 48 1.94 8.41 2.49
CA SER A 48 3.29 8.83 2.90
C SER A 48 3.46 8.82 4.43
N SER A 49 2.42 9.13 5.21
CA SER A 49 2.48 9.07 6.68
C SER A 49 2.39 7.65 7.26
N GLN A 50 2.08 6.64 6.45
CA GLN A 50 1.87 5.25 6.88
C GLN A 50 3.00 4.33 6.41
N ILE A 51 3.53 4.58 5.20
CA ILE A 51 4.41 3.65 4.50
C ILE A 51 5.68 3.31 5.28
N LEU A 52 6.23 4.27 6.02
CA LEU A 52 7.45 4.05 6.81
C LEU A 52 7.22 3.05 7.95
N GLY A 53 6.11 3.18 8.68
CA GLY A 53 5.74 2.22 9.71
C GLY A 53 5.38 0.86 9.12
N THR A 54 4.72 0.83 7.95
CA THR A 54 4.47 -0.44 7.24
C THR A 54 5.78 -1.16 6.91
N LEU A 55 6.81 -0.44 6.45
CA LEU A 55 8.14 -1.02 6.18
C LEU A 55 8.83 -1.53 7.44
N GLN A 56 8.77 -0.77 8.53
CA GLN A 56 9.38 -1.16 9.81
C GLN A 56 8.73 -2.41 10.42
N ASN A 57 7.44 -2.65 10.19
CA ASN A 57 6.74 -3.79 10.77
C ASN A 57 6.77 -5.03 9.86
N PHE A 58 6.56 -4.86 8.55
CA PHE A 58 6.40 -5.99 7.63
C PHE A 58 7.63 -6.29 6.78
N PHE A 59 8.55 -5.33 6.60
CA PHE A 59 9.71 -5.45 5.71
C PHE A 59 11.03 -5.16 6.46
N SER A 60 11.08 -5.43 7.77
CA SER A 60 12.25 -5.21 8.63
C SER A 60 13.39 -6.20 8.40
N SER A 61 13.17 -7.29 7.66
CA SER A 61 14.22 -8.24 7.24
C SER A 61 14.79 -7.90 5.86
N GLU A 62 14.11 -7.06 5.09
CA GLU A 62 14.51 -6.72 3.72
C GLU A 62 15.64 -5.68 3.70
N THR A 63 16.48 -5.75 2.66
CA THR A 63 17.55 -4.76 2.41
C THR A 63 17.08 -3.62 1.50
N HIS A 64 16.09 -3.91 0.66
CA HIS A 64 15.44 -2.95 -0.21
C HIS A 64 14.04 -3.46 -0.56
N VAL A 65 13.19 -2.57 -1.05
CA VAL A 65 11.84 -2.89 -1.54
C VAL A 65 11.57 -2.07 -2.79
N TYR A 66 10.55 -2.47 -3.55
CA TYR A 66 10.03 -1.66 -4.64
C TYR A 66 8.76 -0.95 -4.18
N ILE A 67 8.70 0.36 -4.40
CA ILE A 67 7.54 1.18 -4.09
C ILE A 67 6.86 1.56 -5.39
N LEU A 68 5.60 1.15 -5.55
CA LEU A 68 4.74 1.64 -6.61
C LEU A 68 4.09 2.92 -6.14
N ARG A 69 4.26 4.01 -6.89
CA ARG A 69 3.57 5.28 -6.66
C ARG A 69 2.34 5.35 -7.54
N ILE A 70 1.18 5.51 -6.92
CA ILE A 70 -0.11 5.57 -7.61
C ILE A 70 -0.78 6.91 -7.29
N PRO A 71 -1.09 7.73 -8.30
CA PRO A 71 -1.88 8.94 -8.11
C PRO A 71 -3.26 8.58 -7.57
N TYR A 72 -3.63 9.14 -6.42
CA TYR A 72 -4.87 8.80 -5.72
C TYR A 72 -6.09 8.97 -6.63
N GLU A 73 -6.12 10.02 -7.44
CA GLU A 73 -7.22 10.31 -8.36
C GLU A 73 -7.54 9.17 -9.36
N ARG A 74 -6.54 8.36 -9.75
CA ARG A 74 -6.74 7.25 -10.71
C ARG A 74 -7.53 6.09 -10.09
N VAL A 75 -7.42 5.95 -8.77
CA VAL A 75 -7.88 4.79 -8.01
C VAL A 75 -8.90 5.14 -6.94
N ALA A 76 -9.18 6.43 -6.73
CA ALA A 76 -10.06 6.95 -5.66
C ALA A 76 -11.42 6.26 -5.62
N LYS A 77 -12.01 5.93 -6.78
CA LYS A 77 -13.32 5.26 -6.89
C LYS A 77 -13.31 3.80 -6.39
N PHE A 78 -12.13 3.19 -6.24
CA PHE A 78 -11.95 1.81 -5.80
C PHE A 78 -11.37 1.70 -4.39
N ILE A 79 -11.01 2.83 -3.78
CA ILE A 79 -10.40 2.84 -2.45
C ILE A 79 -11.48 2.91 -1.39
N THR A 80 -11.42 1.96 -0.48
CA THR A 80 -12.12 2.02 0.80
C THR A 80 -11.11 2.42 1.87
N TRP A 81 -11.41 3.47 2.62
CA TRP A 81 -10.60 3.91 3.75
C TRP A 81 -11.10 3.24 5.02
N GLU A 82 -10.30 2.33 5.57
CA GLU A 82 -10.72 1.52 6.72
C GLU A 82 -9.80 1.72 7.92
N ASP A 83 -10.41 1.58 9.09
CA ASP A 83 -9.71 1.57 10.38
C ASP A 83 -9.51 0.11 10.80
N SER A 84 -8.27 -0.27 11.07
CA SER A 84 -7.92 -1.60 11.59
C SER A 84 -7.67 -1.58 13.11
N LYS A 85 -8.13 -0.53 13.82
CA LYS A 85 -8.06 -0.42 15.28
C LYS A 85 -8.43 -1.72 15.99
N GLY A 86 -7.57 -2.12 16.93
CA GLY A 86 -7.80 -3.28 17.78
C GLY A 86 -7.52 -4.64 17.13
N LYS A 87 -7.05 -4.68 15.87
CA LYS A 87 -6.57 -5.90 15.21
C LYS A 87 -5.06 -5.81 14.97
N GLY A 88 -4.30 -6.73 15.54
CA GLY A 88 -2.85 -6.83 15.35
C GLY A 88 -2.46 -7.26 13.94
N PRO A 89 -1.17 -7.11 13.54
CA PRO A 89 -0.69 -7.44 12.19
C PRO A 89 -0.85 -8.93 11.81
N ASP A 90 -1.00 -9.81 12.81
CA ASP A 90 -1.22 -11.24 12.60
C ASP A 90 -2.70 -11.61 12.36
N GLU A 91 -3.63 -10.68 12.59
CA GLU A 91 -5.08 -10.88 12.43
C GLU A 91 -5.56 -10.48 11.02
N GLU A 92 -6.64 -11.14 10.54
CA GLU A 92 -7.23 -10.84 9.23
C GLU A 92 -7.77 -9.40 9.16
N GLY A 93 -7.22 -8.63 8.23
CA GLY A 93 -7.47 -7.19 8.09
C GLY A 93 -6.94 -6.34 9.24
N GLY A 94 -5.98 -6.86 10.00
CA GLY A 94 -5.29 -6.11 11.05
C GLY A 94 -4.20 -5.17 10.54
N CYS A 95 -3.78 -4.24 11.39
CA CYS A 95 -2.77 -3.26 11.05
C CYS A 95 -1.73 -3.15 12.16
N TRP A 96 -0.52 -2.73 11.80
CA TRP A 96 0.53 -2.42 12.77
C TRP A 96 0.15 -1.23 13.68
N ASP A 97 -0.70 -0.31 13.19
CA ASP A 97 -1.22 0.82 13.95
C ASP A 97 -2.47 0.43 14.76
N VAL A 98 -2.29 -0.47 15.74
CA VAL A 98 -3.38 -0.99 16.57
C VAL A 98 -4.11 0.13 17.34
N ASP A 99 -3.39 1.19 17.70
CA ASP A 99 -3.91 2.39 18.36
C ASP A 99 -4.68 3.33 17.39
N GLY A 100 -4.51 3.14 16.08
CA GLY A 100 -5.11 3.95 15.02
C GLY A 100 -4.65 5.41 15.00
N LYS A 101 -3.41 5.68 15.40
CA LYS A 101 -2.81 7.04 15.45
C LYS A 101 -2.45 7.57 14.05
N ARG A 102 -2.28 6.69 13.07
CA ARG A 102 -1.96 6.97 11.66
C ARG A 102 -3.20 7.07 10.77
N GLY A 103 -4.38 6.97 11.36
CA GLY A 103 -5.65 7.13 10.67
C GLY A 103 -6.03 5.89 9.85
N LEU A 104 -6.66 6.13 8.71
CA LEU A 104 -7.32 5.10 7.92
C LEU A 104 -6.40 4.60 6.83
N PHE A 105 -6.36 3.30 6.62
CA PHE A 105 -5.55 2.67 5.59
C PHE A 105 -6.35 2.52 4.30
N PRO A 106 -5.75 2.84 3.13
CA PRO A 106 -6.41 2.66 1.86
C PRO A 106 -6.37 1.18 1.44
N HIS A 107 -7.55 0.57 1.29
CA HIS A 107 -7.73 -0.80 0.82
C HIS A 107 -8.45 -0.83 -0.54
N VAL A 108 -8.03 -1.72 -1.43
CA VAL A 108 -8.71 -1.97 -2.72
C VAL A 108 -9.09 -3.44 -2.79
N TYR A 109 -10.38 -3.74 -2.86
CA TYR A 109 -10.90 -5.09 -3.03
C TYR A 109 -10.74 -5.55 -4.49
N ALA A 110 -9.56 -6.05 -4.83
CA ALA A 110 -9.37 -6.77 -6.07
C ALA A 110 -9.93 -8.19 -5.91
N ASN A 111 -11.15 -8.38 -6.41
CA ASN A 111 -11.94 -9.62 -6.53
C ASN A 111 -12.85 -10.00 -5.35
N ALA A 112 -13.99 -9.33 -5.25
CA ALA A 112 -15.33 -9.88 -4.97
C ALA A 112 -16.29 -8.68 -4.90
N GLY A 113 -17.34 -8.58 -5.70
CA GLY A 113 -18.48 -9.47 -5.51
C GLY A 113 -18.43 -10.77 -6.32
N PRO A 114 -18.92 -11.88 -5.75
CA PRO A 114 -19.64 -12.86 -6.54
C PRO A 114 -20.97 -12.20 -6.93
N GLY A 115 -20.95 -11.52 -8.06
CA GLY A 115 -22.08 -10.79 -8.60
C GLY A 115 -21.67 -10.24 -9.96
N GLU A 116 -22.36 -10.69 -11.00
CA GLU A 116 -22.14 -10.29 -12.38
C GLU A 116 -22.01 -8.75 -12.51
N GLY A 117 -20.95 -8.27 -13.15
CA GLY A 117 -21.06 -7.02 -13.93
C GLY A 117 -19.96 -5.97 -13.87
N GLU A 118 -19.18 -5.81 -12.79
CA GLU A 118 -18.23 -4.68 -12.70
C GLU A 118 -16.79 -5.12 -12.41
N GLN A 119 -15.88 -4.77 -13.33
CA GLN A 119 -14.46 -5.09 -13.28
C GLN A 119 -13.79 -4.42 -12.05
N GLY A 120 -13.42 -5.21 -11.04
CA GLY A 120 -12.57 -4.73 -9.95
C GLY A 120 -11.23 -4.16 -10.46
N LEU A 121 -10.63 -3.24 -9.71
CA LEU A 121 -9.38 -2.58 -10.11
C LEU A 121 -8.27 -3.61 -10.36
N LYS A 122 -7.76 -3.64 -11.59
CA LYS A 122 -6.54 -4.35 -11.95
C LYS A 122 -5.37 -3.42 -11.77
N LEU A 123 -4.76 -3.40 -10.58
CA LEU A 123 -3.59 -2.55 -10.35
C LEU A 123 -2.45 -3.00 -11.27
N GLY A 124 -2.06 -2.16 -12.22
CA GLY A 124 -0.96 -2.47 -13.13
C GLY A 124 -0.29 -1.23 -13.70
N ARG A 125 0.24 -1.36 -14.91
CA ARG A 125 0.91 -0.28 -15.64
C ARG A 125 0.05 0.96 -15.92
N ASP A 126 -1.28 0.83 -15.90
CA ASP A 126 -2.19 1.92 -16.26
C ASP A 126 -2.43 2.84 -15.04
N GLU A 127 -2.47 2.27 -13.83
CA GLU A 127 -2.68 2.99 -12.57
C GLU A 127 -1.36 3.49 -11.98
N VAL A 128 -0.31 2.67 -12.04
CA VAL A 128 1.00 2.99 -11.46
C VAL A 128 1.68 4.07 -12.30
N GLU A 129 2.06 5.17 -11.66
CA GLU A 129 2.78 6.25 -12.33
C GLU A 129 4.29 5.95 -12.42
N SER A 130 4.87 5.42 -11.35
CA SER A 130 6.30 5.15 -11.28
C SER A 130 6.64 4.09 -10.24
N VAL A 131 7.75 3.39 -10.47
CA VAL A 131 8.33 2.42 -9.53
C VAL A 131 9.65 2.99 -9.00
N GLY A 132 9.79 3.04 -7.68
CA GLY A 132 11.01 3.46 -7.00
C GLY A 132 11.62 2.32 -6.20
N VAL A 133 12.95 2.26 -6.11
CA VAL A 133 13.63 1.31 -5.22
C VAL A 133 13.97 2.04 -3.92
N TRP A 134 13.34 1.65 -2.82
CA TRP A 134 13.68 2.19 -1.51
C TRP A 134 14.66 1.23 -0.84
N LYS A 135 15.86 1.71 -0.55
CA LYS A 135 16.90 0.94 0.16
C LYS A 135 16.84 1.22 1.64
N ARG A 136 16.95 0.16 2.45
CA ARG A 136 17.13 0.28 3.88
C ARG A 136 18.56 0.75 4.17
N GLY A 137 18.70 1.75 5.03
CA GLY A 137 20.01 2.30 5.44
C GLY A 137 20.71 1.39 6.44
N ASP A 138 21.37 1.99 7.44
CA ASP A 138 22.10 1.32 8.54
C ASP A 138 21.18 0.53 9.50
N GLY A 139 20.44 -0.43 8.97
CA GLY A 139 19.51 -1.26 9.72
C GLY A 139 18.15 -0.62 9.99
N ASN A 140 17.85 0.58 9.48
CA ASN A 140 16.52 1.18 9.59
C ASN A 140 15.99 1.74 8.27
N TRP A 141 14.67 1.74 8.13
CA TRP A 141 13.97 2.47 7.07
C TRP A 141 13.93 3.94 7.46
N SER A 142 14.37 4.83 6.57
CA SER A 142 14.35 6.27 6.79
C SER A 142 13.88 7.01 5.53
N PRO A 143 13.28 8.21 5.67
CA PRO A 143 12.91 9.05 4.54
C PRO A 143 14.09 9.50 3.66
N GLU A 144 15.33 9.38 4.14
CA GLU A 144 16.52 9.84 3.41
C GLU A 144 16.76 9.09 2.10
N SER A 145 16.40 7.81 2.06
CA SER A 145 16.51 6.96 0.88
C SER A 145 15.19 6.86 0.09
N TRP A 146 14.24 7.75 0.37
CA TRP A 146 12.95 7.80 -0.32
C TRP A 146 13.16 7.98 -1.84
N PRO A 147 12.62 7.07 -2.67
CA PRO A 147 12.92 7.09 -4.11
C PRO A 147 12.20 8.20 -4.88
N PHE A 148 11.30 8.95 -4.25
CA PHE A 148 10.57 10.03 -4.91
C PHE A 148 11.00 11.40 -4.37
N GLY A 149 11.18 12.40 -5.23
CA GLY A 149 11.60 13.75 -4.80
C GLY A 149 10.51 14.57 -4.10
N GLU A 150 9.35 13.99 -3.84
CA GLU A 150 8.17 14.65 -3.24
C GLU A 150 7.39 13.68 -2.34
N ASP A 151 6.40 14.21 -1.61
CA ASP A 151 5.52 13.47 -0.69
C ASP A 151 6.31 12.58 0.29
N LEU A 152 7.27 13.23 0.97
CA LEU A 152 8.20 12.59 1.89
C LEU A 152 7.45 11.82 2.99
N PRO A 153 7.87 10.58 3.27
CA PRO A 153 7.35 9.80 4.38
C PRO A 153 7.54 10.54 5.70
N LYS A 154 6.53 10.46 6.57
CA LYS A 154 6.55 11.12 7.88
C LYS A 154 6.66 10.09 8.99
N ASP A 155 7.49 10.41 9.98
CA ASP A 155 7.59 9.69 11.24
C ASP A 155 6.38 9.87 12.15
#